data_AF-A0A4Z2DCH7-F1
#
_entry.id   AF-A0A4Z2DCH7-F1
#
_cell.length_a   1.000
_cell.length_b   1.000
_cell.length_c   1.000
_cell.angle_alpha   90.00
_cell.angle_beta   90.00
_cell.angle_gamma   90.00
#
_symmetry.space_group_name_H-M   'P 1'
#
loop_
_entity.id
_entity.type
_entity.pdbx_description
1 polymer ?
#
loop_
_entity_poly.entity_id
_entity_poly.type
_entity_poly.pdbx_seq_one_letter_code
_entity_poly.pdbx_strand_id
1 'polypeptide(L)'
;MFWLMKEVNEREFHKVISEIKSGVVFFTFCFLLAPILHSLLSSVSTDSIYAMCFFFLVVYWTCFDYRTHWKGHPRKPGSNTISLSSALLAALCLASRLPGPYHTFALLSTVVTLLALWPTLTRRFRNHGGDRAQICLTILSGSVTILSAWPIVYNKVSFEYKCVFLCVLVMSTVCINFVGPCYLLRMQKFKRTIHGPWDEAVVE
;
A
#
# COMPACT_ATOMS: atom_id res chain seq x y z
N MET A 1 31.85 7.55 -25.40
CA MET A 1 30.54 7.95 -24.83
C MET A 1 29.39 7.08 -25.34
N PHE A 2 29.24 6.86 -26.65
CA PHE A 2 28.17 6.04 -27.24
C PHE A 2 28.17 4.56 -26.79
N TRP A 3 29.36 3.96 -26.68
CA TRP A 3 29.54 2.56 -26.28
C TRP A 3 29.15 2.31 -24.80
N LEU A 4 29.51 3.24 -23.91
CA LEU A 4 29.11 3.22 -22.49
C LEU A 4 27.59 3.34 -22.31
N MET A 5 26.90 4.16 -23.11
CA MET A 5 25.43 4.25 -23.05
C MET A 5 24.76 2.95 -23.51
N LYS A 6 25.32 2.26 -24.52
CA LYS A 6 24.81 0.97 -24.99
C LYS A 6 24.95 -0.13 -23.93
N GLU A 7 26.11 -0.24 -23.29
CA GLU A 7 26.34 -1.22 -22.21
C GLU A 7 25.50 -0.96 -20.95
N VAL A 8 25.23 0.31 -20.62
CA VAL A 8 24.32 0.65 -19.51
C VAL A 8 22.89 0.23 -19.87
N ASN A 9 22.43 0.49 -21.09
CA ASN A 9 21.10 0.12 -21.53
C ASN A 9 20.88 -1.40 -21.59
N GLU A 10 21.88 -2.17 -22.05
CA GLU A 10 21.82 -3.65 -22.06
C GLU A 10 21.81 -4.23 -20.64
N ARG A 11 22.60 -3.69 -19.71
CA ARG A 11 22.58 -4.12 -18.30
C ARG A 11 21.25 -3.83 -17.63
N GLU A 12 20.67 -2.66 -17.86
CA GLU A 12 19.34 -2.31 -17.34
C GLU A 12 18.25 -3.21 -17.94
N PHE A 13 18.34 -3.53 -19.24
CA PHE A 13 17.42 -4.45 -19.90
C PHE A 13 17.46 -5.87 -19.31
N HIS A 14 18.66 -6.41 -19.10
CA HIS A 14 18.82 -7.74 -18.47
C HIS A 14 18.30 -7.78 -17.04
N LYS A 15 18.52 -6.71 -16.25
CA LYS A 15 17.94 -6.58 -14.90
C LYS A 15 16.42 -6.60 -14.96
N VAL A 16 15.82 -5.77 -15.82
CA VAL A 16 14.35 -5.71 -15.98
C VAL A 16 13.76 -7.06 -16.37
N ILE A 17 14.40 -7.79 -17.30
CA ILE A 17 13.97 -9.15 -17.67
C ILE A 17 14.02 -10.10 -16.48
N SER A 18 15.09 -10.06 -15.68
CA SER A 18 15.21 -10.93 -14.50
C SER A 18 14.14 -10.66 -13.45
N GLU A 19 13.80 -9.38 -13.22
CA GLU A 19 12.73 -8.95 -12.33
C GLU A 19 11.35 -9.35 -12.85
N ILE A 20 11.10 -9.18 -14.15
CA ILE A 20 9.84 -9.62 -14.80
C ILE A 20 9.71 -11.14 -14.68
N LYS A 21 10.78 -11.89 -14.96
CA LYS A 21 10.78 -13.36 -14.84
C LYS A 21 10.45 -13.78 -13.41
N SER A 22 11.08 -13.16 -12.42
CA SER A 22 10.80 -13.42 -11.00
C SER A 22 9.35 -13.08 -10.66
N GLY A 23 8.86 -11.93 -11.08
CA GLY A 23 7.48 -11.48 -10.87
C GLY A 23 6.45 -12.44 -11.48
N VAL A 24 6.69 -12.94 -12.70
CA VAL A 24 5.82 -13.94 -13.35
C VAL A 24 5.78 -15.23 -12.53
N VAL A 25 6.92 -15.72 -12.03
CA VAL A 25 6.97 -16.91 -11.18
C VAL A 25 6.20 -16.70 -9.87
N PHE A 26 6.34 -15.54 -9.21
CA PHE A 26 5.57 -15.23 -8.01
C PHE A 26 4.07 -15.13 -8.30
N PHE A 27 3.69 -14.53 -9.42
CA PHE A 27 2.29 -14.36 -9.82
C PHE A 27 1.62 -15.69 -10.13
N THR A 28 2.28 -16.58 -10.87
CA THR A 28 1.76 -17.92 -11.17
C THR A 28 1.66 -18.78 -9.91
N PHE A 29 2.64 -18.69 -9.02
CA PHE A 29 2.58 -19.37 -7.72
C PHE A 29 1.41 -18.88 -6.86
N CYS A 30 1.20 -17.55 -6.77
CA CYS A 30 0.07 -16.98 -6.05
C CYS A 30 -1.28 -17.39 -6.67
N PHE A 31 -1.34 -17.53 -7.99
CA PHE A 31 -2.53 -18.00 -8.70
C PHE A 31 -2.87 -19.45 -8.33
N LEU A 32 -1.87 -20.33 -8.31
CA LEU A 32 -2.04 -21.72 -7.86
C LEU A 32 -2.46 -21.82 -6.40
N LEU A 33 -1.98 -20.91 -5.55
CA LEU A 33 -2.28 -20.87 -4.12
C LEU A 33 -3.62 -20.17 -3.80
N ALA A 34 -4.22 -19.47 -4.77
CA ALA A 34 -5.47 -18.74 -4.58
C ALA A 34 -6.63 -19.55 -3.96
N PRO A 35 -6.96 -20.79 -4.39
CA PRO A 35 -8.00 -21.60 -3.74
C PRO A 35 -7.67 -21.97 -2.29
N ILE A 36 -6.39 -22.13 -1.97
CA ILE A 36 -5.93 -22.42 -0.59
C ILE A 36 -6.10 -21.16 0.28
N LEU A 37 -5.70 -19.99 -0.24
CA LEU A 37 -5.87 -18.71 0.43
C LEU A 37 -7.35 -18.36 0.65
N HIS A 38 -8.20 -18.68 -0.33
CA HIS A 38 -9.66 -18.50 -0.21
C HIS A 38 -10.26 -19.39 0.87
N SER A 39 -9.88 -20.66 0.91
CA SER A 39 -10.42 -21.63 1.87
C SER A 39 -9.88 -21.46 3.29
N LEU A 40 -8.72 -20.84 3.49
CA LEU A 40 -8.06 -20.70 4.79
C LEU A 40 -8.93 -20.06 5.89
N LEU A 41 -9.65 -18.98 5.56
CA LEU A 41 -10.55 -18.30 6.51
C LEU A 41 -12.03 -18.59 6.23
N SER A 42 -12.33 -19.62 5.43
CA SER A 42 -13.72 -19.98 5.13
C SER A 42 -14.49 -20.47 6.37
N SER A 43 -13.80 -21.16 7.29
CA SER A 43 -14.35 -21.73 8.53
C SER A 43 -14.57 -20.72 9.65
N VAL A 44 -13.97 -19.53 9.55
CA VAL A 44 -14.15 -18.45 10.53
C VAL A 44 -15.50 -17.79 10.30
N SER A 45 -16.17 -17.33 11.35
CA SER A 45 -17.44 -16.62 11.25
C SER A 45 -17.30 -15.28 10.51
N THR A 46 -18.35 -14.85 9.82
CA THR A 46 -18.33 -13.62 9.02
C THR A 46 -18.19 -12.36 9.89
N ASP A 47 -18.84 -12.33 11.06
CA ASP A 47 -18.76 -11.18 11.97
C ASP A 47 -17.34 -11.00 12.53
N SER A 48 -16.68 -12.11 12.88
CA SER A 48 -15.28 -12.09 13.30
C SER A 48 -14.34 -11.64 12.18
N ILE A 49 -14.58 -12.04 10.94
CA ILE A 49 -13.76 -11.62 9.79
C ILE A 49 -13.81 -10.10 9.60
N TYR A 50 -15.00 -9.49 9.65
CA TYR A 50 -15.11 -8.04 9.53
C TYR A 50 -14.43 -7.31 10.69
N ALA A 51 -14.57 -7.81 11.92
CA ALA A 51 -13.88 -7.25 13.08
C ALA A 51 -12.36 -7.36 12.94
N MET A 52 -11.83 -8.53 12.58
CA MET A 52 -10.39 -8.75 12.40
C MET A 52 -9.82 -7.91 11.26
N CYS A 53 -10.55 -7.79 10.14
CA CYS A 53 -10.16 -6.91 9.05
C CYS A 53 -10.05 -5.46 9.53
N PHE A 54 -11.03 -4.97 10.29
CA PHE A 54 -10.98 -3.60 10.83
C PHE A 54 -9.73 -3.38 11.69
N PHE A 55 -9.44 -4.30 12.62
CA PHE A 55 -8.23 -4.21 13.44
C PHE A 55 -6.94 -4.25 12.61
N PHE A 56 -6.84 -5.15 11.63
CA PHE A 56 -5.67 -5.22 10.76
C PHE A 56 -5.49 -3.97 9.91
N LEU A 57 -6.56 -3.33 9.44
CA LEU A 57 -6.50 -2.05 8.73
C LEU A 57 -6.05 -0.92 9.66
N VAL A 58 -6.50 -0.90 10.92
CA VAL A 58 -6.01 0.05 11.92
C VAL A 58 -4.52 -0.14 12.17
N VAL A 59 -4.05 -1.38 12.38
CA VAL A 59 -2.63 -1.68 12.55
C VAL A 59 -1.81 -1.29 11.32
N TYR A 60 -2.32 -1.57 10.11
CA TYR A 60 -1.71 -1.12 8.87
C TYR A 60 -1.52 0.40 8.88
N TRP A 61 -2.58 1.16 9.20
CA TRP A 61 -2.59 2.61 9.21
C TRP A 61 -1.66 3.20 10.28
N THR A 62 -1.63 2.65 11.49
CA THR A 62 -0.79 3.18 12.59
C THR A 62 0.68 2.83 12.47
N CYS A 63 0.99 1.62 11.97
CA CYS A 63 2.36 1.09 11.91
C CYS A 63 3.06 1.37 10.58
N PHE A 64 2.39 2.02 9.62
CA PHE A 64 3.03 2.39 8.36
C PHE A 64 4.09 3.47 8.64
N ASP A 65 5.32 3.28 8.13
CA ASP A 65 6.36 4.30 8.27
C ASP A 65 6.08 5.43 7.28
N TYR A 66 5.53 6.52 7.79
CA TYR A 66 5.27 7.74 7.03
C TYR A 66 6.47 8.68 6.96
N ARG A 67 7.66 8.26 7.43
CA ARG A 67 8.83 9.13 7.31
C ARG A 67 9.03 9.53 5.87
N THR A 68 8.89 10.81 5.65
CA THR A 68 9.19 11.46 4.39
C THR A 68 10.69 11.30 4.18
N HIS A 69 11.08 10.43 3.25
CA HIS A 69 12.45 10.29 2.78
C HIS A 69 12.89 11.61 2.14
N TRP A 70 13.70 12.39 2.86
CA TRP A 70 14.39 13.58 2.36
C TRP A 70 15.81 13.13 1.98
N LYS A 71 16.50 13.89 1.12
CA LYS A 71 17.91 13.62 0.79
C LYS A 71 18.70 13.57 2.10
N GLY A 72 19.19 12.38 2.52
CA GLY A 72 19.96 12.20 3.75
C GLY A 72 19.43 11.16 4.76
N HIS A 73 18.24 10.58 4.57
CA HIS A 73 17.72 9.52 5.45
C HIS A 73 17.18 8.32 4.65
N PRO A 74 18.04 7.34 4.30
CA PRO A 74 17.60 6.13 3.62
C PRO A 74 16.67 5.31 4.52
N ARG A 75 15.68 4.66 3.91
CA ARG A 75 14.70 3.83 4.63
C ARG A 75 15.43 2.63 5.24
N LYS A 76 15.23 2.40 6.54
CA LYS A 76 15.72 1.18 7.18
C LYS A 76 15.01 -0.04 6.56
N PRO A 77 15.75 -1.06 6.08
CA PRO A 77 15.15 -2.30 5.61
C PRO A 77 14.20 -2.87 6.67
N GLY A 78 12.99 -3.28 6.27
CA GLY A 78 12.00 -3.88 7.18
C GLY A 78 11.12 -2.90 7.99
N SER A 79 11.25 -1.59 7.83
CA SER A 79 10.46 -0.60 8.61
C SER A 79 8.93 -0.75 8.49
N ASN A 80 8.42 -1.30 7.37
CA ASN A 80 6.98 -1.42 7.13
C ASN A 80 6.51 -2.88 7.13
N THR A 81 7.33 -3.83 7.56
CA THR A 81 6.96 -5.25 7.50
C THR A 81 5.66 -5.52 8.26
N ILE A 82 5.51 -4.99 9.48
CA ILE A 82 4.30 -5.15 10.30
C ILE A 82 3.07 -4.58 9.60
N SER A 83 3.21 -3.38 9.04
CA SER A 83 2.13 -2.71 8.31
C SER A 83 1.70 -3.50 7.07
N LEU A 84 2.67 -3.90 6.23
CA LEU A 84 2.41 -4.67 5.01
C LEU A 84 1.79 -6.04 5.31
N SER A 85 2.33 -6.77 6.30
CA SER A 85 1.76 -8.04 6.74
C SER A 85 0.33 -7.88 7.27
N SER A 86 0.05 -6.81 8.02
CA SER A 86 -1.31 -6.54 8.53
C SER A 86 -2.28 -6.24 7.39
N ALA A 87 -1.89 -5.43 6.41
CA ALA A 87 -2.73 -5.15 5.25
C ALA A 87 -3.01 -6.39 4.40
N LEU A 88 -2.03 -7.30 4.25
CA LEU A 88 -2.22 -8.58 3.58
C LEU A 88 -3.19 -9.49 4.34
N LEU A 89 -3.11 -9.53 5.68
CA LEU A 89 -4.07 -10.27 6.50
C LEU A 89 -5.49 -9.69 6.41
N ALA A 90 -5.64 -8.36 6.39
CA ALA A 90 -6.92 -7.70 6.16
C ALA A 90 -7.51 -8.06 4.78
N ALA A 91 -6.69 -8.00 3.73
CA ALA A 91 -7.09 -8.38 2.38
C ALA A 91 -7.48 -9.86 2.30
N LEU A 92 -6.75 -10.75 2.97
CA LEU A 92 -7.04 -12.18 3.03
C LEU A 92 -8.37 -12.46 3.75
N CYS A 93 -8.65 -11.73 4.84
CA CYS A 93 -9.93 -11.78 5.54
C CYS A 93 -11.11 -11.42 4.60
N LEU A 94 -10.97 -10.37 3.79
CA LEU A 94 -12.00 -10.03 2.79
C LEU A 94 -12.08 -11.08 1.68
N ALA A 95 -10.92 -11.56 1.20
CA ALA A 95 -10.84 -12.45 0.06
C ALA A 95 -11.57 -13.78 0.31
N SER A 96 -11.56 -14.31 1.54
CA SER A 96 -12.30 -15.55 1.88
C SER A 96 -13.83 -15.44 1.75
N ARG A 97 -14.36 -14.21 1.62
CA ARG A 97 -15.79 -13.94 1.40
C ARG A 97 -16.15 -13.60 -0.04
N LEU A 98 -15.16 -13.56 -0.94
CA LEU A 98 -15.42 -13.45 -2.37
C LEU A 98 -15.96 -14.77 -2.91
N PRO A 99 -16.80 -14.74 -3.96
CA PRO A 99 -17.52 -15.92 -4.46
C PRO A 99 -16.62 -16.96 -5.13
N GLY A 100 -15.36 -16.64 -5.45
CA GLY A 100 -14.48 -17.58 -6.12
C GLY A 100 -12.99 -17.29 -5.97
N PRO A 101 -12.13 -18.29 -6.28
CA PRO A 101 -10.68 -18.20 -6.15
C PRO A 101 -10.08 -17.18 -7.12
N TYR A 102 -10.69 -16.97 -8.29
CA TYR A 102 -10.25 -15.95 -9.26
C TYR A 102 -10.37 -14.53 -8.71
N HIS A 103 -11.48 -14.22 -8.04
CA HIS A 103 -11.67 -12.90 -7.41
C HIS A 103 -10.72 -12.72 -6.23
N THR A 104 -10.48 -13.79 -5.46
CA THR A 104 -9.51 -13.83 -4.35
C THR A 104 -8.10 -13.50 -4.85
N PHE A 105 -7.69 -14.16 -5.94
CA PHE A 105 -6.42 -13.90 -6.59
C PHE A 105 -6.30 -12.44 -7.06
N ALA A 106 -7.32 -11.95 -7.77
CA ALA A 106 -7.33 -10.58 -8.27
C ALA A 106 -7.21 -9.57 -7.13
N LEU A 107 -7.94 -9.77 -6.02
CA LEU A 107 -7.88 -8.89 -4.85
C LEU A 107 -6.49 -8.91 -4.20
N LEU A 108 -5.96 -10.10 -3.88
CA LEU A 108 -4.68 -10.22 -3.20
C LEU A 108 -3.52 -9.72 -4.07
N SER A 109 -3.52 -10.04 -5.36
CA SER A 109 -2.53 -9.54 -6.31
C SER A 109 -2.59 -8.02 -6.45
N THR A 110 -3.80 -7.45 -6.52
CA THR A 110 -4.01 -6.00 -6.54
C THR A 110 -3.49 -5.35 -5.26
N VAL A 111 -3.78 -5.92 -4.09
CA VAL A 111 -3.31 -5.41 -2.80
C VAL A 111 -1.79 -5.45 -2.71
N VAL A 112 -1.15 -6.58 -3.06
CA VAL A 112 0.32 -6.69 -3.09
C VAL A 112 0.92 -5.66 -4.03
N THR A 113 0.37 -5.53 -5.24
CA THR A 113 0.86 -4.57 -6.24
C THR A 113 0.71 -3.13 -5.73
N LEU A 114 -0.46 -2.76 -5.21
CA LEU A 114 -0.66 -1.41 -4.66
C LEU A 114 0.26 -1.15 -3.48
N LEU A 115 0.37 -2.05 -2.51
CA LEU A 115 1.19 -1.84 -1.32
C LEU A 115 2.70 -1.82 -1.62
N ALA A 116 3.17 -2.59 -2.61
CA ALA A 116 4.57 -2.63 -3.00
C ALA A 116 4.96 -1.48 -3.94
N LEU A 117 4.12 -1.17 -4.94
CA LEU A 117 4.41 -0.14 -5.94
C LEU A 117 4.08 1.27 -5.42
N TRP A 118 3.08 1.45 -4.57
CA TRP A 118 2.66 2.79 -4.14
C TRP A 118 3.78 3.59 -3.43
N PRO A 119 4.53 3.03 -2.46
CA PRO A 119 5.62 3.76 -1.79
C PRO A 119 6.77 4.10 -2.73
N THR A 120 7.04 3.26 -3.73
CA THR A 120 8.11 3.50 -4.71
C THR A 120 7.69 4.53 -5.76
N LEU A 121 6.43 4.49 -6.20
CA LEU A 121 5.84 5.43 -7.14
C LEU A 121 5.81 6.85 -6.57
N THR A 122 5.25 7.02 -5.37
CA THR A 122 5.19 8.30 -4.66
C THR A 122 6.58 8.92 -4.48
N ARG A 123 7.59 8.11 -4.14
CA ARG A 123 8.99 8.55 -4.03
C ARG A 123 9.57 9.01 -5.37
N ARG A 124 9.35 8.25 -6.45
CA ARG A 124 9.85 8.63 -7.79
C ARG A 124 9.24 9.94 -8.26
N PHE A 125 7.93 10.12 -8.11
CA PHE A 125 7.26 11.37 -8.47
C PHE A 125 7.74 12.56 -7.63
N ARG A 126 7.90 12.37 -6.32
CA ARG A 126 8.44 13.44 -5.45
C ARG A 126 9.87 13.84 -5.82
N ASN A 127 10.73 12.87 -6.13
CA ASN A 127 12.11 13.15 -6.47
C ASN A 127 12.27 13.94 -7.78
N HIS A 128 11.37 13.74 -8.75
CA HIS A 128 11.43 14.41 -10.05
C HIS A 128 10.61 15.71 -10.09
N GLY A 129 9.45 15.76 -9.42
CA GLY A 129 8.49 16.86 -9.53
C GLY A 129 8.24 17.65 -8.23
N GLY A 130 9.04 17.42 -7.19
CA GLY A 130 8.95 18.12 -5.91
C GLY A 130 7.61 17.95 -5.18
N ASP A 131 7.27 18.93 -4.33
CA ASP A 131 6.07 18.86 -3.48
C ASP A 131 4.76 18.97 -4.27
N ARG A 132 4.77 19.71 -5.39
CA ARG A 132 3.61 19.85 -6.29
C ARG A 132 3.21 18.51 -6.91
N ALA A 133 4.19 17.69 -7.30
CA ALA A 133 3.91 16.36 -7.82
C ALA A 133 3.32 15.43 -6.75
N GLN A 134 3.71 15.57 -5.48
CA GLN A 134 3.11 14.80 -4.38
C GLN A 134 1.64 15.17 -4.17
N ILE A 135 1.31 16.48 -4.20
CA ILE A 135 -0.08 16.95 -4.10
C ILE A 135 -0.90 16.44 -5.28
N CYS A 136 -0.38 16.58 -6.51
CA CYS A 136 -1.04 16.07 -7.72
C CYS A 136 -1.31 14.57 -7.63
N LEU A 137 -0.33 13.77 -7.20
CA LEU A 137 -0.48 12.33 -7.04
C LEU A 137 -1.54 11.96 -5.98
N THR A 138 -1.66 12.75 -4.91
CA THR A 138 -2.67 12.54 -3.85
C THR A 138 -4.08 12.88 -4.34
N ILE A 139 -4.22 13.94 -5.13
CA ILE A 139 -5.49 14.30 -5.78
C ILE A 139 -5.88 13.23 -6.79
N LEU A 140 -4.93 12.75 -7.60
CA LEU A 140 -5.16 11.73 -8.62
C LEU A 140 -5.55 10.38 -8.00
N SER A 141 -4.92 9.94 -6.92
CA SER A 141 -5.33 8.70 -6.25
C SER A 141 -6.69 8.83 -5.56
N GLY A 142 -6.98 10.00 -4.97
CA GLY A 142 -8.29 10.31 -4.42
C GLY A 142 -9.39 10.25 -5.49
N SER A 143 -9.17 10.87 -6.66
CA SER A 143 -10.13 10.86 -7.75
C SER A 143 -10.35 9.47 -8.34
N VAL A 144 -9.28 8.68 -8.51
CA VAL A 144 -9.37 7.27 -8.94
C VAL A 144 -10.20 6.44 -7.96
N THR A 145 -10.04 6.67 -6.66
CA THR A 145 -10.80 5.95 -5.61
C THR A 145 -12.29 6.31 -5.64
N ILE A 146 -12.63 7.57 -5.92
CA ILE A 146 -14.02 7.99 -6.07
C ILE A 146 -14.62 7.45 -7.37
N LEU A 147 -13.85 7.45 -8.46
CA LEU A 147 -14.30 6.95 -9.76
C LEU A 147 -14.54 5.44 -9.76
N SER A 148 -13.72 4.67 -9.04
CA SER A 148 -13.91 3.21 -8.95
C SER A 148 -15.19 2.82 -8.19
N ALA A 149 -15.74 3.71 -7.37
CA ALA A 149 -17.03 3.55 -6.70
C ALA A 149 -18.25 3.84 -7.60
N TRP A 150 -18.05 4.38 -8.80
CA TRP A 150 -19.11 4.74 -9.74
C TRP A 150 -20.12 3.62 -10.07
N PRO A 151 -19.71 2.34 -10.26
CA PRO A 151 -20.64 1.25 -10.57
C PRO A 151 -21.68 1.01 -9.46
N ILE A 152 -21.32 1.26 -8.20
CA ILE A 152 -22.20 1.09 -7.03
C ILE A 152 -23.27 2.19 -7.02
N VAL A 153 -22.87 3.42 -7.38
CA VAL A 153 -23.77 4.58 -7.44
C VAL A 153 -24.78 4.45 -8.59
N TYR A 154 -24.37 3.86 -9.72
CA TYR A 154 -25.23 3.70 -10.89
C TYR A 154 -26.28 2.59 -10.75
N ASN A 155 -26.02 1.55 -9.93
CA ASN A 155 -26.98 0.49 -9.70
C ASN A 155 -28.31 1.02 -9.10
N LYS A 156 -29.40 0.27 -9.31
CA LYS A 156 -30.76 0.56 -8.79
C LYS A 156 -30.87 0.33 -7.27
N VAL A 157 -29.96 0.93 -6.50
CA VAL A 157 -29.97 0.96 -5.03
C VAL A 157 -30.74 2.20 -4.56
N SER A 158 -31.41 2.13 -3.41
CA SER A 158 -32.13 3.28 -2.84
C SER A 158 -31.20 4.46 -2.58
N PHE A 159 -31.73 5.68 -2.71
CA PHE A 159 -30.97 6.93 -2.59
C PHE A 159 -30.24 7.07 -1.25
N GLU A 160 -30.87 6.65 -0.15
CA GLU A 160 -30.33 6.74 1.21
C GLU A 160 -29.00 5.99 1.35
N TYR A 161 -28.94 4.74 0.87
CA TYR A 161 -27.70 3.93 0.92
C TYR A 161 -26.59 4.53 0.07
N LYS A 162 -26.92 5.17 -1.06
CA LYS A 162 -25.94 5.86 -1.91
C LYS A 162 -25.31 7.05 -1.19
N CYS A 163 -26.12 7.86 -0.52
CA CYS A 163 -25.64 8.98 0.27
C CYS A 163 -24.74 8.52 1.41
N VAL A 164 -25.17 7.53 2.19
CA VAL A 164 -24.37 7.00 3.31
C VAL A 164 -23.03 6.45 2.80
N PHE A 165 -23.03 5.67 1.71
CA PHE A 165 -21.81 5.11 1.14
C PHE A 165 -20.85 6.20 0.66
N LEU A 166 -21.34 7.22 -0.07
CA LEU A 166 -20.53 8.35 -0.51
C LEU A 166 -19.97 9.16 0.66
N CYS A 167 -20.79 9.43 1.68
CA CYS A 167 -20.34 10.13 2.88
C CYS A 167 -19.22 9.36 3.59
N VAL A 168 -19.36 8.04 3.77
CA VAL A 168 -18.31 7.20 4.38
C VAL A 168 -17.03 7.20 3.52
N LEU A 169 -17.17 7.14 2.19
CA LEU A 169 -16.02 7.16 1.27
C LEU A 169 -15.28 8.50 1.30
N VAL A 170 -15.99 9.63 1.28
CA VAL A 170 -15.39 10.96 1.41
C VAL A 170 -14.76 11.14 2.79
N MET A 171 -15.44 10.74 3.87
CA MET A 171 -14.90 10.85 5.22
C MET A 171 -13.64 10.01 5.40
N SER A 172 -13.63 8.77 4.92
CA SER A 172 -12.46 7.89 5.02
C SER A 172 -11.27 8.42 4.21
N THR A 173 -11.48 8.93 3.00
CA THR A 173 -10.41 9.55 2.19
C THR A 173 -9.84 10.80 2.86
N VAL A 174 -10.68 11.66 3.45
CA VAL A 174 -10.23 12.83 4.22
C VAL A 174 -9.46 12.39 5.47
N CYS A 175 -9.95 11.41 6.23
CA CYS A 175 -9.27 10.90 7.41
C CYS A 175 -7.87 10.35 7.08
N ILE A 176 -7.74 9.53 6.04
CA ILE A 176 -6.45 8.92 5.69
C ILE A 176 -5.45 9.97 5.20
N ASN A 177 -5.88 10.94 4.39
CA ASN A 177 -4.99 11.94 3.79
C ASN A 177 -4.66 13.13 4.71
N PHE A 178 -5.55 13.51 5.62
CA PHE A 178 -5.33 14.67 6.50
C PHE A 178 -5.13 14.27 7.95
N VAL A 179 -6.05 13.47 8.52
CA VAL A 179 -5.99 13.07 9.93
C VAL A 179 -4.76 12.20 10.20
N GLY A 180 -4.44 11.29 9.27
CA GLY A 180 -3.22 10.47 9.34
C GLY A 180 -1.95 11.31 9.51
N PRO A 181 -1.58 12.17 8.54
CA PRO A 181 -0.43 13.06 8.66
C PRO A 181 -0.46 13.95 9.91
N CYS A 182 -1.60 14.54 10.26
CA CYS A 182 -1.72 15.36 11.47
C CYS A 182 -1.43 14.57 12.75
N TYR A 183 -1.97 13.35 12.85
CA TYR A 183 -1.72 12.45 13.98
C TYR A 183 -0.24 12.06 14.07
N LEU A 184 0.38 11.73 12.93
CA LEU A 184 1.78 11.32 12.88
C LEU A 184 2.74 12.47 13.21
N LEU A 185 2.46 13.69 12.75
CA LEU A 185 3.20 14.89 13.14
C LEU A 185 3.12 15.12 14.65
N ARG A 186 1.97 14.83 15.27
CA ARG A 186 1.83 14.90 16.73
C ARG A 186 2.64 13.81 17.42
N MET A 187 2.64 12.59 16.88
CA MET A 187 3.40 11.46 17.41
C MET A 187 4.92 11.62 17.28
N GLN A 188 5.40 12.34 16.26
CA GLN A 188 6.82 12.69 16.15
C GLN A 188 7.34 13.48 17.36
N LYS A 189 6.49 14.30 18.01
CA LYS A 189 6.87 15.05 19.22
C LYS A 189 7.23 14.15 20.42
N PHE A 190 6.67 12.94 20.47
CA PHE A 190 6.88 12.01 21.58
C PHE A 190 8.03 11.03 21.35
N LYS A 191 8.65 11.07 20.16
CA LYS A 191 9.73 10.15 19.81
C LYS A 191 11.05 10.63 20.42
N ARG A 192 11.38 10.12 21.60
CA ARG A 192 12.73 10.27 22.18
C ARG A 192 13.74 9.45 21.37
N THR A 193 14.70 10.14 20.75
CA THR A 193 15.87 9.48 20.16
C THR A 193 16.84 9.19 21.29
N ILE A 194 16.93 7.93 21.71
CA ILE A 194 17.95 7.50 22.67
C ILE A 194 19.27 7.47 21.91
N HIS A 195 20.15 8.40 22.26
CA HIS A 195 21.52 8.40 21.74
C HIS A 195 22.29 7.41 22.61
N GLY A 196 22.66 6.27 22.02
CA GLY A 196 23.61 5.37 22.67
C GLY A 196 24.98 6.04 22.73
N PRO A 197 25.89 5.62 23.62
CA PRO A 197 27.27 6.14 23.71
C PRO A 197 28.16 5.77 22.50
N TRP A 198 27.55 5.42 21.37
CA TRP A 198 28.18 4.82 20.19
C TRP A 198 27.91 5.63 18.92
N ASP A 199 27.46 6.89 19.00
CA ASP A 199 27.11 7.69 17.81
C ASP A 199 28.27 8.57 17.31
N GLU A 200 28.51 8.39 16.01
CA GLU A 200 29.38 9.05 15.01
C GLU A 200 30.78 9.55 15.42
N ALA A 201 31.81 8.90 14.86
CA ALA A 201 33.20 9.33 14.97
C ALA A 201 33.37 10.75 14.41
N VAL A 202 33.74 11.69 15.27
CA VAL A 202 34.13 13.04 14.89
C VAL A 202 35.45 12.91 14.12
N VAL A 203 35.43 13.23 12.83
CA VAL A 203 36.65 13.37 12.03
C VAL A 203 37.17 14.78 12.29
N GLU A 204 38.20 14.90 13.13
CA GLU A 204 39.02 16.11 13.24
C GLU A 204 39.94 16.30 12.02
#